data_AF-A0A5C9AAF5-F1
#
_entry.id   AF-A0A5C9AAF5-F1
#
_cell.length_a   1.000
_cell.length_b   1.000
_cell.length_c   1.000
_cell.angle_alpha   90.00
_cell.angle_beta   90.00
_cell.angle_gamma   90.00
#
_symmetry.space_group_name_H-M   'P 1'
#
loop_
_entity.id
_entity.type
_entity.pdbx_description
1 polymer ?
#
loop_
_entity_poly.entity_id
_entity_poly.type
_entity_poly.pdbx_seq_one_letter_code
_entity_poly.pdbx_strand_id
1 'polypeptide(L)'
;RELVLEGYQYQLLRTDEDHSQTNTKVIDLDEALNALACLSKNNTVVSTLKSNRGRFFENFEGSLYKTIFNPRLSGLKLINTVLHFRVIDKLIGKTLLSVDKTTHSRKHLIITHGNRYYASVLLSNVSGIHNSSEILVPDEKNLSEELSALIQRAEEYIEDNYPNAYPARFFVNPTKIQELYDNV
;
A
#
# COMPACT_ATOMS: atom_id res chain seq x y z
N ARG A 1 -3.71 19.83 -12.66
CA ARG A 1 -4.68 20.94 -12.58
C ARG A 1 -5.66 20.70 -11.43
N GLU A 2 -6.22 19.50 -11.29
CA GLU A 2 -7.11 19.11 -10.16
C GLU A 2 -6.43 19.16 -8.78
N LEU A 3 -5.20 18.62 -8.62
CA LEU A 3 -4.49 18.66 -7.33
C LEU A 3 -4.36 20.08 -6.76
N VAL A 4 -3.96 21.03 -7.61
CA VAL A 4 -3.77 22.45 -7.23
C VAL A 4 -5.09 23.10 -6.82
N LEU A 5 -6.23 22.70 -7.41
CA LEU A 5 -7.55 23.20 -7.04
C LEU A 5 -7.98 22.72 -5.65
N GLU A 6 -7.62 21.48 -5.29
CA GLU A 6 -7.82 20.93 -3.94
C GLU A 6 -6.80 21.45 -2.90
N GLY A 7 -5.90 22.34 -3.34
CA GLY A 7 -4.81 22.89 -2.54
C GLY A 7 -3.66 21.91 -2.33
N TYR A 8 -3.61 20.81 -3.09
CA TYR A 8 -2.50 19.86 -3.07
C TYR A 8 -1.35 20.30 -3.97
N GLN A 9 -0.12 20.14 -3.47
CA GLN A 9 1.11 20.35 -4.21
C GLN A 9 1.74 19.01 -4.57
N TYR A 10 2.13 18.86 -5.84
CA TYR A 10 2.85 17.67 -6.32
C TYR A 10 4.34 17.96 -6.36
N GLN A 11 5.14 17.13 -5.70
CA GLN A 11 6.59 17.36 -5.57
C GLN A 11 7.39 16.28 -6.29
N LEU A 12 8.23 16.71 -7.25
CA LEU A 12 9.05 15.84 -8.10
C LEU A 12 10.44 15.51 -7.52
N LEU A 13 11.00 16.38 -6.67
CA LEU A 13 12.29 16.16 -6.00
C LEU A 13 12.12 16.25 -4.48
N ARG A 14 12.74 15.33 -3.74
CA ARG A 14 12.92 15.48 -2.29
C ARG A 14 13.75 16.74 -2.04
N THR A 15 13.15 17.73 -1.39
CA THR A 15 13.90 18.81 -0.75
C THR A 15 14.38 18.32 0.62
N ASP A 16 15.55 18.77 1.08
CA ASP A 16 16.13 18.38 2.37
C ASP A 16 15.26 18.79 3.58
N GLU A 17 14.24 19.61 3.36
CA GLU A 17 13.22 19.93 4.34
C GLU A 17 12.14 18.83 4.35
N ASP A 18 12.02 18.16 5.49
CA ASP A 18 11.10 17.04 5.83
C ASP A 18 9.60 17.46 5.82
N HIS A 19 9.23 18.40 4.96
CA HIS A 19 7.89 18.97 4.86
C HIS A 19 6.84 17.99 4.33
N SER A 20 7.24 16.93 3.61
CA SER A 20 6.29 15.97 3.02
C SER A 20 5.60 15.08 4.05
N GLN A 21 6.25 14.81 5.20
CA GLN A 21 5.64 13.98 6.25
C GLN A 21 4.65 14.77 7.13
N THR A 22 4.82 16.09 7.24
CA THR A 22 3.98 16.96 8.09
C THR A 22 2.87 17.69 7.34
N ASN A 23 3.00 17.88 6.01
CA ASN A 23 2.00 18.61 5.23
C ASN A 23 1.03 17.65 4.53
N THR A 24 -0.19 17.54 5.06
CA THR A 24 -1.25 16.67 4.55
C THR A 24 -1.62 16.97 3.08
N LYS A 25 -1.25 18.14 2.55
CA LYS A 25 -1.52 18.58 1.19
C LYS A 25 -0.35 18.43 0.22
N VAL A 26 0.78 17.87 0.62
CA VAL A 26 1.87 17.53 -0.32
C VAL A 26 1.76 16.04 -0.65
N ILE A 27 1.79 15.68 -1.93
CA ILE A 27 1.90 14.29 -2.39
C ILE A 27 3.15 14.21 -3.26
N ASP A 28 4.14 13.43 -2.83
CA ASP A 28 5.32 13.16 -3.63
C ASP A 28 5.14 11.94 -4.55
N LEU A 29 6.06 11.78 -5.50
CA LEU A 29 6.01 10.71 -6.50
C LEU A 29 6.16 9.31 -5.86
N ASP A 30 6.94 9.16 -4.80
CA ASP A 30 7.16 7.89 -4.11
C ASP A 30 5.87 7.45 -3.39
N GLU A 31 5.21 8.39 -2.71
CA GLU A 31 3.95 8.19 -2.02
C GLU A 31 2.84 7.85 -3.01
N ALA A 32 2.73 8.63 -4.09
CA ALA A 32 1.79 8.35 -5.17
C ALA A 32 1.99 6.94 -5.75
N LEU A 33 3.25 6.55 -6.01
CA LEU A 33 3.57 5.21 -6.49
C LEU A 33 3.14 4.14 -5.48
N ASN A 34 3.51 4.26 -4.21
CA ASN A 34 3.17 3.26 -3.19
C ASN A 34 1.64 3.07 -3.09
N ALA A 35 0.90 4.17 -2.99
CA ALA A 35 -0.54 4.16 -2.82
C ALA A 35 -1.26 3.55 -4.04
N LEU A 36 -0.94 4.03 -5.25
CA LEU A 36 -1.57 3.56 -6.49
C LEU A 36 -1.18 2.12 -6.85
N ALA A 37 0.07 1.72 -6.62
CA ALA A 37 0.50 0.34 -6.84
C ALA A 37 -0.21 -0.63 -5.88
N CYS A 38 -0.43 -0.25 -4.61
CA CYS A 38 -1.24 -1.04 -3.70
C CYS A 38 -2.71 -1.08 -4.16
N LEU A 39 -3.31 0.05 -4.54
CA LEU A 39 -4.69 0.09 -5.04
C LEU A 39 -4.92 -0.79 -6.29
N SER A 40 -3.88 -1.03 -7.09
CA SER A 40 -4.00 -1.87 -8.30
C SER A 40 -4.49 -3.29 -8.03
N LYS A 41 -4.32 -3.79 -6.79
CA LYS A 41 -4.56 -5.19 -6.39
C LYS A 41 -3.96 -6.22 -7.36
N ASN A 42 -2.88 -5.83 -8.05
CA ASN A 42 -2.20 -6.69 -9.00
C ASN A 42 -0.97 -7.31 -8.30
N ASN A 43 -0.93 -8.64 -8.25
CA ASN A 43 0.11 -9.40 -7.57
C ASN A 43 1.53 -9.05 -8.05
N THR A 44 1.72 -8.88 -9.35
CA THR A 44 3.02 -8.55 -9.98
C THR A 44 3.44 -7.12 -9.68
N VAL A 45 2.48 -6.19 -9.67
CA VAL A 45 2.74 -4.78 -9.29
C VAL A 45 3.14 -4.70 -7.81
N VAL A 46 2.40 -5.35 -6.92
CA VAL A 46 2.66 -5.35 -5.47
C VAL A 46 3.98 -6.03 -5.14
N SER A 47 4.28 -7.18 -5.76
CA SER A 47 5.56 -7.87 -5.58
C SER A 47 6.74 -7.04 -6.10
N THR A 48 6.58 -6.36 -7.24
CA THR A 48 7.61 -5.49 -7.81
C THR A 48 7.83 -4.26 -6.94
N LEU A 49 6.76 -3.65 -6.42
CA LEU A 49 6.86 -2.52 -5.49
C LEU A 49 7.68 -2.91 -4.24
N LYS A 50 7.48 -4.12 -3.71
CA LYS A 50 8.18 -4.61 -2.53
C LYS A 50 9.66 -4.93 -2.79
N SER A 51 9.98 -5.47 -3.96
CA SER A 51 11.31 -6.02 -4.28
C SER A 51 12.23 -5.07 -5.05
N ASN A 52 11.69 -4.32 -6.01
CA ASN A 52 12.44 -3.40 -6.84
C ASN A 52 11.56 -2.21 -7.27
N ARG A 53 11.37 -1.25 -6.37
CA ARG A 53 10.62 -0.02 -6.65
C ARG A 53 11.20 0.77 -7.82
N GLY A 54 12.53 0.77 -8.01
CA GLY A 54 13.20 1.50 -9.07
C GLY A 54 12.73 1.11 -10.47
N ARG A 55 12.28 -0.15 -10.65
CA ARG A 55 11.75 -0.63 -11.93
C ARG A 55 10.58 0.17 -12.49
N PHE A 56 9.76 0.78 -11.64
CA PHE A 56 8.66 1.63 -12.10
C PHE A 56 9.16 2.87 -12.85
N PHE A 57 10.39 3.30 -12.63
CA PHE A 57 10.97 4.51 -13.21
C PHE A 57 12.06 4.25 -14.26
N GLU A 58 12.37 2.98 -14.56
CA GLU A 58 13.35 2.63 -15.60
C GLU A 58 12.88 3.05 -17.00
N ASN A 59 11.57 3.01 -17.26
CA ASN A 59 10.97 3.40 -18.53
C ASN A 59 9.57 4.01 -18.32
N PHE A 60 9.47 5.33 -18.46
CA PHE A 60 8.22 6.08 -18.36
C PHE A 60 7.20 5.74 -19.46
N GLU A 61 7.68 5.21 -20.59
CA GLU A 61 6.82 4.71 -21.67
C GLU A 61 6.43 3.24 -21.49
N GLY A 62 7.03 2.56 -20.52
CA GLY A 62 6.85 1.14 -20.23
C GLY A 62 5.51 0.81 -19.57
N SER A 63 5.10 -0.46 -19.71
CA SER A 63 3.82 -0.97 -19.18
C SER A 63 3.70 -0.81 -17.66
N LEU A 64 4.80 -1.00 -16.93
CA LEU A 64 4.82 -0.93 -15.47
C LEU A 64 4.54 0.49 -14.96
N TYR A 65 5.21 1.51 -15.51
CA TYR A 65 4.95 2.91 -15.17
C TYR A 65 3.52 3.29 -15.57
N LYS A 66 3.13 3.01 -16.81
CA LYS A 66 1.81 3.36 -17.35
C LYS A 66 0.65 2.65 -16.65
N THR A 67 0.87 1.50 -16.02
CA THR A 67 -0.17 0.85 -15.22
C THR A 67 -0.51 1.70 -13.98
N ILE A 68 0.49 2.38 -13.41
CA ILE A 68 0.33 3.24 -12.23
C ILE A 68 -0.10 4.66 -12.64
N PHE A 69 0.70 5.29 -13.49
CA PHE A 69 0.53 6.67 -13.94
C PHE A 69 0.05 6.68 -15.39
N ASN A 70 -1.27 6.72 -15.57
CA ASN A 70 -1.90 6.81 -16.89
C ASN A 70 -2.81 8.04 -17.01
N PRO A 71 -3.16 8.46 -18.24
CA PRO A 71 -4.02 9.63 -18.47
C PRO A 71 -5.44 9.53 -17.87
N ARG A 72 -5.89 8.34 -17.45
CA ARG A 72 -7.20 8.14 -16.81
C ARG A 72 -7.14 8.30 -15.28
N LEU A 73 -5.96 8.51 -14.72
CA LEU A 73 -5.80 8.79 -13.29
C LEU A 73 -6.26 10.23 -12.99
N SER A 74 -7.39 10.36 -12.31
CA SER A 74 -7.85 11.67 -11.79
C SER A 74 -7.06 12.07 -10.55
N GLY A 75 -6.99 13.38 -10.30
CA GLY A 75 -6.40 13.95 -9.10
C GLY A 75 -7.13 13.52 -7.83
N LEU A 76 -8.47 13.47 -7.87
CA LEU A 76 -9.28 12.99 -6.74
C LEU A 76 -9.00 11.52 -6.41
N LYS A 77 -8.88 10.66 -7.42
CA LYS A 77 -8.49 9.26 -7.20
C LYS A 77 -7.11 9.19 -6.53
N LEU A 78 -6.14 9.94 -7.01
CA LEU A 78 -4.80 10.00 -6.41
C LEU A 78 -4.86 10.47 -4.95
N ILE A 79 -5.53 11.60 -4.67
CA ILE A 79 -5.69 12.16 -3.32
C ILE A 79 -6.32 11.12 -2.38
N ASN A 80 -7.47 10.55 -2.77
CA ASN A 80 -8.18 9.60 -1.94
C ASN A 80 -7.34 8.36 -1.66
N THR A 81 -6.65 7.84 -2.67
CA THR A 81 -5.77 6.67 -2.52
C THR A 81 -4.63 6.95 -1.55
N VAL A 82 -3.98 8.12 -1.67
CA VAL A 82 -2.88 8.51 -0.78
C VAL A 82 -3.36 8.75 0.65
N LEU A 83 -4.48 9.43 0.86
CA LEU A 83 -5.04 9.66 2.19
C LEU A 83 -5.34 8.35 2.93
N HIS A 84 -5.97 7.39 2.24
CA HIS A 84 -6.25 6.08 2.82
C HIS A 84 -4.96 5.28 3.05
N PHE A 85 -4.03 5.32 2.09
CA PHE A 85 -2.74 4.64 2.22
C PHE A 85 -1.94 5.13 3.43
N ARG A 86 -1.91 6.44 3.70
CA ARG A 86 -1.25 7.02 4.88
C ARG A 86 -1.80 6.45 6.19
N VAL A 87 -3.13 6.39 6.30
CA VAL A 87 -3.79 5.84 7.50
C VAL A 87 -3.49 4.35 7.63
N ILE A 88 -3.54 3.59 6.54
CA ILE A 88 -3.23 2.15 6.55
C ILE A 88 -1.76 1.89 6.90
N ASP A 89 -0.81 2.60 6.32
CA ASP A 89 0.63 2.43 6.59
C ASP A 89 0.96 2.79 8.06
N LYS A 90 0.33 3.86 8.59
CA LYS A 90 0.37 4.21 10.02
C LYS A 90 -0.19 3.08 10.91
N LEU A 91 -1.34 2.50 10.55
CA LEU A 91 -1.95 1.40 11.30
C LEU A 91 -1.08 0.15 11.28
N ILE A 92 -0.50 -0.21 10.13
CA ILE A 92 0.46 -1.32 10.01
C ILE A 92 1.66 -1.09 10.92
N GLY A 93 2.22 0.13 10.92
CA GLY A 93 3.31 0.52 11.80
C GLY A 93 2.96 0.38 13.29
N LYS A 94 1.79 0.87 13.72
CA LYS A 94 1.28 0.70 15.09
C LYS A 94 1.13 -0.77 15.47
N THR A 95 0.52 -1.58 14.59
CA THR A 95 0.34 -3.01 14.83
C THR A 95 1.69 -3.72 14.96
N LEU A 96 2.67 -3.39 14.11
CA LEU A 96 4.01 -3.96 14.18
C LEU A 96 4.69 -3.65 15.51
N LEU A 97 4.59 -2.40 16.00
CA LEU A 97 5.15 -1.98 17.29
C LEU A 97 4.49 -2.70 18.49
N SER A 98 3.25 -3.15 18.34
CA SER A 98 2.53 -3.90 19.39
C SER A 98 2.92 -5.38 19.47
N VAL A 99 3.60 -5.91 18.45
CA VAL A 99 4.00 -7.33 18.40
C VAL A 99 5.40 -7.48 18.98
N ASP A 100 5.49 -8.18 20.11
CA ASP A 100 6.78 -8.53 20.71
C ASP A 100 7.57 -9.47 19.76
N LYS A 101 8.67 -8.94 19.22
CA LYS A 101 9.55 -9.65 18.30
C LYS A 101 10.26 -10.86 18.95
N THR A 102 10.43 -10.87 20.27
CA THR A 102 11.12 -11.95 20.99
C THR A 102 10.24 -13.19 21.11
N THR A 103 8.95 -13.01 21.41
CA THR A 103 8.00 -14.13 21.56
C THR A 103 7.24 -14.45 20.28
N HIS A 104 7.03 -13.47 19.40
CA HIS A 104 6.23 -13.60 18.16
C HIS A 104 7.04 -13.20 16.92
N SER A 105 8.29 -13.66 16.83
CA SER A 105 9.24 -13.30 15.77
C SER A 105 8.71 -13.55 14.35
N ARG A 106 7.97 -14.65 14.15
CA ARG A 106 7.41 -15.02 12.84
C ARG A 106 6.24 -14.13 12.44
N LYS A 107 5.27 -13.90 13.33
CA LYS A 107 4.19 -12.93 13.14
C LYS A 107 4.73 -11.52 12.82
N HIS A 108 5.73 -11.09 13.58
CA HIS A 108 6.41 -9.81 13.34
C HIS A 108 6.99 -9.74 11.91
N LEU A 109 7.61 -10.81 11.41
CA LEU A 109 8.11 -10.88 10.03
C LEU A 109 6.97 -10.89 9.00
N ILE A 110 5.88 -11.61 9.25
CA ILE A 110 4.70 -11.64 8.37
C ILE A 110 4.14 -10.22 8.21
N ILE A 111 3.95 -9.49 9.32
CA ILE A 111 3.47 -8.10 9.30
C ILE A 111 4.45 -7.18 8.56
N THR A 112 5.74 -7.29 8.90
CA THR A 112 6.82 -6.46 8.31
C THR A 112 6.86 -6.61 6.78
N HIS A 113 6.79 -7.85 6.29
CA HIS A 113 6.95 -8.14 4.87
C HIS A 113 5.64 -8.09 4.08
N GLY A 114 4.50 -8.33 4.74
CA GLY A 114 3.16 -8.28 4.15
C GLY A 114 2.56 -6.89 4.02
N ASN A 115 3.25 -5.84 4.49
CA ASN A 115 2.74 -4.47 4.51
C ASN A 115 2.10 -3.97 3.19
N ARG A 116 2.72 -4.27 2.04
CA ARG A 116 2.16 -3.90 0.72
C ARG A 116 0.96 -4.75 0.31
N TYR A 117 0.91 -6.02 0.72
CA TYR A 117 -0.27 -6.86 0.52
C TYR A 117 -1.46 -6.35 1.37
N TYR A 118 -1.24 -6.08 2.66
CA TYR A 118 -2.31 -5.57 3.54
C TYR A 118 -2.85 -4.23 3.05
N ALA A 119 -1.96 -3.30 2.68
CA ALA A 119 -2.38 -2.04 2.09
C ALA A 119 -3.17 -2.22 0.80
N SER A 120 -2.79 -3.20 -0.04
CA SER A 120 -3.48 -3.50 -1.28
C SER A 120 -4.90 -4.01 -1.07
N VAL A 121 -5.09 -4.97 -0.14
CA VAL A 121 -6.41 -5.50 0.19
C VAL A 121 -7.31 -4.39 0.76
N LEU A 122 -6.83 -3.67 1.78
CA LEU A 122 -7.62 -2.64 2.44
C LEU A 122 -8.00 -1.49 1.49
N LEU A 123 -7.07 -0.99 0.68
CA LEU A 123 -7.38 0.04 -0.31
C LEU A 123 -8.44 -0.44 -1.33
N SER A 124 -8.37 -1.70 -1.75
CA SER A 124 -9.33 -2.25 -2.71
C SER A 124 -10.75 -2.38 -2.16
N ASN A 125 -10.90 -2.40 -0.83
CA ASN A 125 -12.18 -2.50 -0.15
C ASN A 125 -12.80 -1.12 0.12
N VAL A 126 -12.05 -0.02 -0.04
CA VAL A 126 -12.57 1.33 0.19
C VAL A 126 -13.63 1.66 -0.87
N SER A 127 -14.87 1.82 -0.42
CA SER A 127 -15.99 2.18 -1.27
C SER A 127 -15.76 3.54 -1.95
N GLY A 128 -15.97 3.61 -3.26
CA GLY A 128 -15.84 4.85 -4.02
C GLY A 128 -14.41 5.27 -4.37
N ILE A 129 -13.37 4.55 -3.92
CA ILE A 129 -11.95 4.94 -4.12
C ILE A 129 -11.58 5.16 -5.60
N HIS A 130 -12.23 4.44 -6.51
CA HIS A 130 -11.96 4.53 -7.94
C HIS A 130 -12.65 5.70 -8.65
N ASN A 131 -13.85 6.11 -8.19
CA ASN A 131 -14.78 6.94 -8.98
C ASN A 131 -15.38 8.12 -8.19
N SER A 132 -14.95 8.35 -6.95
CA SER A 132 -15.48 9.44 -6.12
C SER A 132 -15.30 10.81 -6.80
N SER A 133 -16.34 11.64 -6.73
CA SER A 133 -16.30 13.04 -7.12
C SER A 133 -15.87 13.97 -5.98
N GLU A 134 -15.58 13.42 -4.80
CA GLU A 134 -15.19 14.15 -3.60
C GLU A 134 -14.01 13.50 -2.89
N ILE A 135 -13.40 14.24 -1.96
CA ILE A 135 -12.36 13.73 -1.08
C ILE A 135 -13.01 12.80 -0.04
N LEU A 136 -12.56 11.55 -0.01
CA LEU A 136 -13.01 10.53 0.93
C LEU A 136 -12.20 10.61 2.22
N VAL A 137 -12.88 10.66 3.36
CA VAL A 137 -12.25 10.64 4.68
C VAL A 137 -11.99 9.19 5.09
N PRO A 138 -10.75 8.80 5.41
CA PRO A 138 -10.46 7.44 5.88
C PRO A 138 -11.12 7.16 7.23
N ASP A 139 -11.87 6.06 7.32
CA ASP A 139 -12.37 5.54 8.60
C ASP A 139 -11.25 4.75 9.30
N GLU A 140 -10.43 5.43 10.12
CA GLU A 140 -9.31 4.80 10.84
C GLU A 140 -9.76 3.64 11.74
N LYS A 141 -10.99 3.69 12.28
CA LYS A 141 -11.52 2.62 13.14
C LYS A 141 -11.82 1.37 12.30
N ASN A 142 -12.62 1.51 11.25
CA ASN A 142 -12.96 0.39 10.37
C ASN A 142 -11.69 -0.22 9.72
N LEU A 143 -10.78 0.62 9.22
CA LEU A 143 -9.52 0.17 8.65
C LEU A 143 -8.66 -0.59 9.67
N SER A 144 -8.66 -0.18 10.94
CA SER A 144 -7.93 -0.89 11.99
C SER A 144 -8.53 -2.26 12.29
N GLU A 145 -9.86 -2.37 12.35
CA GLU A 145 -10.57 -3.63 12.58
C GLU A 145 -10.35 -4.61 11.42
N GLU A 146 -10.49 -4.14 10.17
CA GLU A 146 -10.22 -4.93 8.97
C GLU A 146 -8.75 -5.36 8.88
N LEU A 147 -7.80 -4.48 9.23
CA LEU A 147 -6.37 -4.81 9.25
C LEU A 147 -6.07 -5.94 10.24
N SER A 148 -6.60 -5.86 11.45
CA SER A 148 -6.40 -6.90 12.47
C SER A 148 -6.94 -8.25 12.00
N ALA A 149 -8.16 -8.28 11.46
CA ALA A 149 -8.77 -9.50 10.92
C ALA A 149 -8.01 -10.06 9.71
N LEU A 150 -7.49 -9.19 8.84
CA LEU A 150 -6.71 -9.59 7.67
C LEU A 150 -5.34 -10.15 8.07
N ILE A 151 -4.63 -9.54 9.01
CA ILE A 151 -3.35 -10.04 9.52
C ILE A 151 -3.55 -11.43 10.12
N GLN A 152 -4.58 -11.62 10.94
CA GLN A 152 -4.87 -12.92 11.55
C GLN A 152 -5.09 -14.00 10.48
N ARG A 153 -5.98 -13.77 9.52
CA ARG A 153 -6.26 -14.77 8.47
C ARG A 153 -5.04 -15.05 7.58
N ALA A 154 -4.24 -14.03 7.27
CA ALA A 154 -3.01 -14.21 6.50
C ALA A 154 -1.95 -14.99 7.29
N GLU A 155 -1.83 -14.76 8.60
CA GLU A 155 -0.96 -15.52 9.49
C GLU A 155 -1.39 -16.99 9.53
N GLU A 156 -2.66 -17.26 9.83
CA GLU A 156 -3.23 -18.62 9.84
C GLU A 156 -2.97 -19.35 8.50
N TYR A 157 -3.29 -18.70 7.37
CA TYR A 157 -3.05 -19.29 6.04
C TYR A 157 -1.56 -19.60 5.79
N ILE A 158 -0.64 -18.70 6.17
CA ILE A 158 0.80 -18.89 5.97
C ILE A 158 1.35 -19.98 6.90
N GLU A 159 0.88 -20.06 8.14
CA GLU A 159 1.32 -21.11 9.07
C GLU A 159 0.82 -22.49 8.63
N ASP A 160 -0.42 -22.59 8.15
CA ASP A 160 -1.01 -23.87 7.75
C ASP A 160 -0.40 -24.40 6.44
N ASN A 161 -0.17 -23.52 5.47
CA ASN A 161 0.25 -23.93 4.12
C ASN A 161 1.76 -23.77 3.88
N TYR A 162 2.42 -22.88 4.63
CA TYR A 162 3.82 -22.49 4.42
C TYR A 162 4.62 -22.31 5.73
N PRO A 163 4.57 -23.26 6.69
CA PRO A 163 5.15 -23.11 8.03
C PRO A 163 6.67 -22.85 8.00
N ASN A 164 7.35 -23.36 6.97
CA ASN A 164 8.80 -23.22 6.81
C ASN A 164 9.21 -22.08 5.85
N ALA A 165 8.26 -21.38 5.24
CA ALA A 165 8.59 -20.29 4.32
C ALA A 165 9.15 -19.09 5.08
N TYR A 166 10.14 -18.42 4.48
CA TYR A 166 10.65 -17.15 5.00
C TYR A 166 9.77 -15.99 4.52
N PRO A 167 9.11 -15.22 5.41
CA PRO A 167 8.13 -14.21 5.00
C PRO A 167 8.63 -13.18 3.99
N ALA A 168 9.90 -12.78 4.07
CA ALA A 168 10.47 -11.83 3.10
C ALA A 168 10.46 -12.36 1.67
N ARG A 169 10.73 -13.67 1.47
CA ARG A 169 10.69 -14.33 0.15
C ARG A 169 9.26 -14.59 -0.30
N PHE A 170 8.37 -14.84 0.65
CA PHE A 170 6.96 -15.06 0.38
C PHE A 170 6.31 -13.82 -0.25
N PHE A 171 6.44 -12.66 0.39
CA PHE A 171 5.78 -11.41 -0.04
C PHE A 171 6.44 -10.69 -1.23
N VAL A 172 7.54 -11.22 -1.77
CA VAL A 172 8.11 -10.76 -3.05
C VAL A 172 7.76 -11.70 -4.21
N ASN A 173 7.06 -12.80 -3.95
CA ASN A 173 6.63 -13.75 -4.97
C ASN A 173 5.20 -13.41 -5.46
N PRO A 174 5.00 -13.04 -6.74
CA PRO A 174 3.67 -12.71 -7.27
C PRO A 174 2.66 -13.86 -7.15
N THR A 175 3.08 -15.11 -7.31
CA THR A 175 2.20 -16.27 -7.19
C THR A 175 1.70 -16.42 -5.75
N LYS A 176 2.56 -16.21 -4.75
CA LYS A 176 2.17 -16.27 -3.33
C LYS A 176 1.26 -15.11 -2.92
N ILE A 177 1.49 -13.92 -3.47
CA ILE A 177 0.57 -12.80 -3.29
C ILE A 177 -0.80 -13.10 -3.92
N GLN A 178 -0.84 -13.71 -5.10
CA GLN A 178 -2.10 -14.11 -5.73
C GLN A 178 -2.85 -15.14 -4.90
N GLU A 179 -2.16 -16.16 -4.39
CA GLU A 179 -2.75 -17.16 -3.49
C GLU A 179 -3.40 -16.49 -2.27
N LEU A 180 -2.77 -15.47 -1.68
CA LEU A 180 -3.39 -14.73 -0.59
C LEU A 180 -4.62 -13.93 -1.03
N TYR A 181 -4.65 -13.34 -2.23
CA TYR A 181 -5.87 -12.66 -2.71
C TYR A 181 -7.04 -13.61 -2.95
N ASP A 182 -6.74 -14.87 -3.31
CA ASP A 182 -7.75 -15.85 -3.66
C ASP A 182 -8.31 -16.58 -2.42
N ASN A 183 -7.51 -16.69 -1.35
CA ASN A 183 -7.83 -17.55 -0.19
C ASN A 183 -7.96 -16.81 1.15
N VAL A 184 -7.57 -15.53 1.22
CA VAL A 184 -7.62 -14.70 2.43
C VAL A 184 -8.43 -13.44 2.14
#